data_AF-A0A5N6E451-F1
#
_entry.id   AF-A0A5N6E451-F1
#
_cell.length_a   1.000
_cell.length_b   1.000
_cell.length_c   1.000
_cell.angle_alpha   90.00
_cell.angle_beta   90.00
_cell.angle_gamma   90.00
#
_symmetry.space_group_name_H-M   'P 1'
#
loop_
_entity.id
_entity.type
_entity.pdbx_description
1 polymer ?
#
loop_
_entity_poly.entity_id
_entity_poly.type
_entity_poly.pdbx_seq_one_letter_code
_entity_poly.pdbx_strand_id
1 'polypeptide(L)'
;MDSHYKKPYTPLSSEDENTSSDALPIQTQRNQVHANKGILALTTSLFLLCAGLGAALYYQIKTSCGASYASEYSNIKIPHRAVTFLPHNEYTNQLPDEPGSVWDKLIPPGRGFVTVKRTKSGALAFEEHSSAFSDADPSKEYYCISAFHQMHCLAIIYSAIFSKDHSGHHHRDDHSDHTKHCIDYLRQSIMCASDATLEGLADDGSPVTGVDGWNNTHQCRDWDSLYDFASRHRMLDSDGIV
;
A
#
# COMPACT_ATOMS: atom_id res chain seq x y z
N MET A 1 1.76 10.55 40.57
CA MET A 1 0.90 11.65 40.09
C MET A 1 1.79 12.65 39.40
N ASP A 2 1.73 12.74 38.07
CA ASP A 2 1.53 14.03 37.41
C ASP A 2 1.30 13.85 35.91
N SER A 3 0.15 14.35 35.47
CA SER A 3 -0.38 14.25 34.12
C SER A 3 0.05 15.47 33.31
N HIS A 4 0.83 15.28 32.24
CA HIS A 4 1.06 16.35 31.27
C HIS A 4 0.02 16.32 30.16
N TYR A 5 -1.11 16.98 30.44
CA TYR A 5 -2.11 17.38 29.45
C TYR A 5 -1.57 18.57 28.65
N LYS A 6 -1.34 18.42 27.33
CA LYS A 6 -0.98 19.55 26.45
C LYS A 6 -2.24 20.14 25.81
N LYS A 7 -2.41 21.46 25.97
CA LYS A 7 -3.53 22.27 25.47
C LYS A 7 -3.47 22.47 23.94
N PRO A 8 -4.62 22.66 23.26
CA PRO A 8 -4.67 22.92 21.82
C PRO A 8 -4.26 24.35 21.47
N TYR A 9 -3.66 24.48 20.28
CA TYR A 9 -3.08 25.69 19.68
C TYR A 9 -4.16 26.65 19.12
N THR A 10 -3.94 27.95 19.30
CA THR A 10 -4.72 29.05 18.70
C THR A 10 -3.83 29.84 17.74
N PRO A 11 -4.26 30.14 16.51
CA PRO A 11 -3.47 30.92 15.56
C PRO A 11 -3.52 32.42 15.85
N LEU A 12 -2.38 33.09 15.67
CA LEU A 12 -2.23 34.55 15.79
C LEU A 12 -2.76 35.27 14.55
N SER A 13 -3.47 36.37 14.79
CA SER A 13 -4.06 37.31 13.83
C SER A 13 -3.01 38.24 13.21
N SER A 14 -3.29 38.64 11.98
CA SER A 14 -2.60 39.69 11.21
C SER A 14 -2.88 41.09 11.78
N GLU A 15 -1.82 41.87 11.98
CA GLU A 15 -1.83 43.34 12.05
C GLU A 15 -0.59 43.78 11.24
N ASP A 16 -0.74 44.46 10.11
CA ASP A 16 -0.97 45.91 9.94
C ASP A 16 0.18 46.77 10.51
N GLU A 17 1.05 47.24 9.62
CA GLU A 17 1.80 48.49 9.85
C GLU A 17 1.60 49.44 8.67
N ASN A 18 1.07 50.61 9.01
CA ASN A 18 0.86 51.78 8.18
C ASN A 18 1.87 52.87 8.59
N THR A 19 1.95 53.94 7.79
CA THR A 19 2.72 55.20 7.91
C THR A 19 4.16 55.13 7.39
N SER A 20 4.69 56.11 6.64
CA SER A 20 4.49 57.55 6.71
C SER A 20 4.68 58.25 5.35
N SER A 21 3.98 59.36 5.20
CA SER A 21 4.09 60.37 4.15
C SER A 21 5.43 61.09 4.13
N ASP A 22 5.92 61.43 2.93
CA ASP A 22 6.48 62.74 2.60
C ASP A 22 6.54 62.92 1.06
N ALA A 23 5.85 63.95 0.57
CA ALA A 23 5.72 64.24 -0.86
C ALA A 23 6.51 65.52 -1.21
N LEU A 24 7.43 65.41 -2.16
CA LEU A 24 8.01 66.53 -2.93
C LEU A 24 7.62 66.37 -4.41
N PRO A 25 7.26 67.44 -5.14
CA PRO A 25 6.71 67.31 -6.48
C PRO A 25 7.83 67.14 -7.51
N ILE A 26 7.99 65.91 -8.02
CA ILE A 26 8.77 65.65 -9.23
C ILE A 26 7.86 65.95 -10.44
N GLN A 27 8.21 66.99 -11.20
CA GLN A 27 7.66 67.21 -12.54
C GLN A 27 8.03 66.02 -13.44
N THR A 28 7.10 65.08 -13.57
CA THR A 28 7.18 63.99 -14.54
C THR A 28 6.60 64.49 -15.86
N GLN A 29 7.46 64.60 -16.89
CA GLN A 29 6.98 64.69 -18.26
C GLN A 29 6.18 63.42 -18.55
N ARG A 30 4.87 63.58 -18.69
CA ARG A 30 3.94 62.50 -19.01
C ARG A 30 4.06 62.23 -20.50
N ASN A 31 4.97 61.34 -20.88
CA ASN A 31 4.93 60.74 -22.22
C ASN A 31 3.59 60.02 -22.35
N GLN A 32 2.68 60.55 -23.17
CA GLN A 32 1.43 59.87 -23.50
C GLN A 32 1.78 58.64 -24.33
N VAL A 33 1.83 57.48 -23.68
CA VAL A 33 1.78 56.20 -24.37
C VAL A 33 0.36 56.10 -24.93
N HIS A 34 0.20 56.33 -26.24
CA HIS A 34 -1.03 56.02 -26.94
C HIS A 34 -1.20 54.49 -26.89
N ALA A 35 -1.91 54.01 -25.87
CA ALA A 35 -2.32 52.61 -25.78
C ALA A 35 -3.18 52.30 -26.99
N ASN A 36 -2.62 51.52 -27.92
CA ASN A 36 -3.33 51.12 -29.12
C ASN A 36 -4.46 50.19 -28.68
N LYS A 37 -5.71 50.68 -28.72
CA LYS A 37 -6.89 49.96 -28.18
C LYS A 37 -7.01 48.55 -28.77
N GLY A 38 -6.55 48.34 -30.01
CA GLY A 38 -6.46 47.02 -30.64
C GLY A 38 -5.46 46.07 -29.98
N ILE A 39 -4.31 46.56 -29.52
CA ILE A 39 -3.30 45.75 -28.81
C ILE A 39 -3.84 45.35 -27.43
N LEU A 40 -4.48 46.27 -26.72
CA LEU A 40 -5.09 45.98 -25.41
C LEU A 40 -6.23 44.95 -25.53
N ALA A 41 -7.03 45.03 -26.59
CA ALA A 41 -8.08 44.05 -26.87
C ALA A 41 -7.49 42.66 -27.22
N LEU A 42 -6.38 42.61 -27.96
CA LEU A 42 -5.71 41.36 -28.30
C LEU A 42 -5.06 40.69 -27.08
N THR A 43 -4.36 41.45 -26.22
CA THR A 43 -3.72 40.89 -25.02
C THR A 43 -4.73 40.40 -23.99
N THR A 44 -5.83 41.12 -23.80
CA THR A 44 -6.93 40.69 -22.92
C THR A 44 -7.63 39.44 -23.46
N SER A 45 -7.87 39.36 -24.76
CA SER A 45 -8.46 38.17 -25.40
C SER A 45 -7.55 36.95 -25.27
N LEU A 46 -6.24 37.12 -25.48
CA LEU A 46 -5.25 36.05 -25.32
C LEU A 46 -5.16 35.57 -23.86
N PHE A 47 -5.17 36.50 -22.90
CA PHE A 47 -5.15 36.16 -21.47
C PHE A 47 -6.39 35.35 -21.07
N LEU A 48 -7.58 35.75 -21.52
CA LEU A 48 -8.82 35.01 -21.26
C LEU A 48 -8.81 33.62 -21.91
N LEU A 49 -8.27 33.49 -23.12
CA LEU A 49 -8.11 32.20 -23.79
C LEU A 49 -7.16 31.28 -23.01
N CYS A 50 -6.00 31.79 -22.58
CA CYS A 50 -5.04 31.03 -21.78
C CYS A 50 -5.61 30.62 -20.42
N ALA A 51 -6.33 31.52 -19.74
CA ALA A 51 -6.99 31.22 -18.47
C ALA A 51 -8.10 30.17 -18.64
N GLY A 52 -8.88 30.26 -19.72
CA GLY A 52 -9.91 29.27 -20.07
C GLY A 52 -9.32 27.90 -20.37
N LEU A 53 -8.24 27.83 -21.15
CA LEU A 53 -7.52 26.58 -21.43
C LEU A 53 -6.88 26.01 -20.16
N GLY A 54 -6.29 26.84 -19.32
CA GLY A 54 -5.73 26.42 -18.03
C GLY A 54 -6.80 25.86 -17.09
N ALA A 55 -7.96 26.51 -17.01
CA ALA A 55 -9.10 26.03 -16.23
C ALA A 55 -9.67 24.72 -16.77
N ALA A 56 -9.76 24.57 -18.10
CA ALA A 56 -10.23 23.34 -18.74
C ALA A 56 -9.26 22.17 -18.52
N LEU A 57 -7.95 22.41 -18.63
CA LEU A 57 -6.91 21.42 -18.32
C LEU A 57 -6.92 21.05 -16.84
N TYR A 58 -7.07 22.03 -15.95
CA TYR A 58 -7.22 21.77 -14.51
C TYR A 58 -8.47 20.94 -14.20
N TYR A 59 -9.60 21.25 -14.84
CA TYR A 59 -10.83 20.46 -14.68
C TYR A 59 -10.66 19.03 -15.21
N GLN A 60 -10.06 18.85 -16.38
CA GLN A 60 -9.73 17.55 -16.96
C GLN A 60 -8.83 16.72 -16.02
N ILE A 61 -7.75 17.31 -15.51
CA ILE A 61 -6.83 16.65 -14.57
C ILE A 61 -7.56 16.30 -13.27
N LYS A 62 -8.39 17.21 -12.74
CA LYS A 62 -9.16 16.96 -11.51
C LYS A 62 -10.22 15.88 -11.70
N THR A 63 -10.89 15.83 -12.86
CA THR A 63 -11.85 14.76 -13.18
C THR A 63 -11.15 13.42 -13.38
N SER A 64 -9.95 13.40 -13.97
CA SER A 64 -9.13 12.20 -14.09
C SER A 64 -8.59 11.71 -12.74
N CYS A 65 -8.32 12.64 -11.81
CA CYS A 65 -7.89 12.32 -10.45
C CYS A 65 -9.07 11.95 -9.52
N GLY A 66 -10.30 12.31 -9.91
CA GLY A 66 -11.56 11.98 -9.22
C GLY A 66 -12.20 10.66 -9.66
N ALA A 67 -11.66 10.03 -10.72
CA ALA A 67 -11.94 8.63 -10.99
C ALA A 67 -11.26 7.81 -9.89
N SER A 68 -12.06 7.53 -8.85
CA SER A 68 -11.79 6.57 -7.79
C SER A 68 -10.79 5.51 -8.24
N TYR A 69 -9.70 5.35 -7.49
CA TYR A 69 -8.86 4.15 -7.43
C TYR A 69 -9.71 2.93 -6.95
N ALA A 70 -10.87 2.71 -7.58
CA ALA A 70 -11.53 1.43 -7.60
C ALA A 70 -10.64 0.56 -8.48
N SER A 71 -9.67 -0.07 -7.83
CA SER A 71 -8.82 -1.04 -8.46
C SER A 71 -9.67 -2.00 -9.28
N GLU A 72 -9.44 -1.98 -10.59
CA GLU A 72 -9.93 -2.95 -11.56
C GLU A 72 -9.38 -4.36 -11.30
N TYR A 73 -8.52 -4.53 -10.28
CA TYR A 73 -7.71 -5.73 -10.04
C TYR A 73 -8.07 -6.53 -8.77
N SER A 74 -8.88 -6.02 -7.84
CA SER A 74 -9.37 -6.86 -6.73
C SER A 74 -10.85 -7.17 -6.86
N ASN A 75 -11.15 -8.30 -7.49
CA ASN A 75 -12.51 -8.82 -7.60
C ASN A 75 -13.04 -9.39 -6.25
N ILE A 76 -12.19 -9.43 -5.21
CA ILE A 76 -12.56 -9.93 -3.87
C ILE A 76 -12.83 -8.74 -2.95
N LYS A 77 -14.09 -8.55 -2.56
CA LYS A 77 -14.49 -7.49 -1.64
C LYS A 77 -14.22 -7.90 -0.19
N ILE A 78 -13.05 -7.55 0.33
CA ILE A 78 -12.69 -7.78 1.74
C ILE A 78 -12.90 -6.49 2.54
N PRO A 79 -13.76 -6.49 3.57
CA PRO A 79 -13.97 -5.30 4.40
C PRO A 79 -12.75 -5.04 5.29
N HIS A 80 -12.45 -3.76 5.52
CA HIS A 80 -11.46 -3.37 6.53
C HIS A 80 -11.97 -3.65 7.95
N ARG A 81 -11.07 -4.10 8.82
CA ARG A 81 -11.32 -4.21 10.27
C ARG A 81 -10.15 -3.62 11.04
N ALA A 82 -10.43 -2.98 12.17
CA ALA A 82 -9.39 -2.55 13.10
C ALA A 82 -8.95 -3.76 13.94
N VAL A 83 -7.64 -3.92 14.09
CA VAL A 83 -7.04 -4.94 14.96
C VAL A 83 -5.89 -4.30 15.74
N THR A 84 -5.73 -4.69 17.00
CA THR A 84 -4.58 -4.33 17.81
C THR A 84 -3.67 -5.54 17.89
N PHE A 85 -2.38 -5.36 17.61
CA PHE A 85 -1.42 -6.44 17.71
C PHE A 85 -1.11 -6.71 19.18
N LEU A 86 -1.25 -7.98 19.57
CA LEU A 86 -0.94 -8.47 20.91
C LEU A 86 -0.06 -9.71 20.75
N PRO A 87 0.80 -10.03 21.73
CA PRO A 87 1.60 -11.25 21.67
C PRO A 87 0.72 -12.50 21.62
N HIS A 88 0.85 -13.31 20.58
CA HIS A 88 0.13 -14.58 20.44
C HIS A 88 1.10 -15.76 20.53
N ASN A 89 1.49 -16.10 21.76
CA ASN A 89 2.51 -17.10 22.03
C ASN A 89 2.16 -18.49 21.51
N GLU A 90 0.88 -18.81 21.31
CA GLU A 90 0.45 -20.07 20.71
C GLU A 90 1.07 -20.32 19.32
N TYR A 91 1.31 -19.26 18.53
CA TYR A 91 1.95 -19.37 17.20
C TYR A 91 3.47 -19.49 17.28
N THR A 92 4.08 -19.20 18.44
CA THR A 92 5.53 -19.30 18.67
C THR A 92 5.91 -20.47 19.58
N ASN A 93 4.93 -21.18 20.12
CA ASN A 93 5.11 -22.33 21.01
C ASN A 93 4.97 -23.67 20.30
N GLN A 94 4.43 -23.68 19.09
CA GLN A 94 4.26 -24.87 18.24
C GLN A 94 4.89 -24.60 16.89
N LEU A 95 5.62 -25.58 16.34
CA LEU A 95 6.09 -25.50 14.97
C LEU A 95 4.93 -25.69 13.98
N PRO A 96 5.01 -25.10 12.76
CA PRO A 96 3.99 -25.29 11.74
C PRO A 96 3.78 -26.75 11.34
N ASP A 97 4.84 -27.56 11.32
CA ASP A 97 4.78 -28.96 10.88
C ASP A 97 4.33 -29.94 11.97
N GLU A 98 4.04 -29.45 13.19
CA GLU A 98 3.52 -30.29 14.26
C GLU A 98 2.08 -30.73 13.97
N PRO A 99 1.72 -32.01 14.20
CA PRO A 99 0.35 -32.47 14.00
C PRO A 99 -0.68 -31.64 14.78
N GLY A 100 -1.63 -31.02 14.06
CA GLY A 100 -2.67 -30.19 14.67
C GLY A 100 -2.20 -28.79 15.08
N SER A 101 -1.11 -28.30 14.48
CA SER A 101 -0.55 -26.98 14.71
C SER A 101 -1.60 -25.88 14.57
N VAL A 102 -1.51 -24.85 15.42
CA VAL A 102 -2.37 -23.65 15.28
C VAL A 102 -2.15 -22.91 13.95
N TRP A 103 -1.01 -23.11 13.30
CA TRP A 103 -0.70 -22.56 11.98
C TRP A 103 -1.63 -23.07 10.88
N ASP A 104 -2.12 -24.31 10.99
CA ASP A 104 -3.08 -24.89 10.04
C ASP A 104 -4.37 -24.07 9.94
N LYS A 105 -4.73 -23.34 11.01
CA LYS A 105 -5.93 -22.50 11.06
C LYS A 105 -5.76 -21.16 10.33
N LEU A 106 -4.53 -20.77 9.99
CA LEU A 106 -4.24 -19.53 9.27
C LEU A 106 -4.39 -19.69 7.76
N ILE A 107 -4.40 -20.93 7.29
CA ILE A 107 -4.55 -21.28 5.88
C ILE A 107 -5.91 -21.96 5.69
N PRO A 108 -6.79 -21.46 4.80
CA PRO A 108 -8.09 -22.07 4.60
C PRO A 108 -7.96 -23.42 3.89
N PRO A 109 -9.03 -24.26 3.91
CA PRO A 109 -9.14 -25.40 3.01
C PRO A 109 -8.83 -24.99 1.56
N GLY A 110 -8.11 -25.84 0.83
CA GLY A 110 -7.61 -25.49 -0.51
C GLY A 110 -6.37 -24.59 -0.52
N ARG A 111 -5.79 -24.28 0.65
CA ARG A 111 -4.52 -23.55 0.82
C ARG A 111 -4.51 -22.11 0.26
N GLY A 112 -5.68 -21.53 0.03
CA GLY A 112 -5.81 -20.21 -0.57
C GLY A 112 -5.85 -20.21 -2.10
N PHE A 113 -5.87 -21.39 -2.73
CA PHE A 113 -6.11 -21.50 -4.16
C PHE A 113 -7.60 -21.32 -4.47
N VAL A 114 -7.87 -20.56 -5.54
CA VAL A 114 -9.21 -20.29 -6.04
C VAL A 114 -9.31 -20.64 -7.51
N THR A 115 -10.49 -21.11 -7.91
CA THR A 115 -10.83 -21.35 -9.31
C THR A 115 -11.60 -20.16 -9.84
N VAL A 116 -11.17 -19.65 -10.99
CA VAL A 116 -11.83 -18.53 -11.66
C VAL A 116 -12.14 -18.88 -13.11
N LYS A 117 -13.19 -18.24 -13.62
CA LYS A 117 -13.54 -18.23 -15.04
C LYS A 117 -13.52 -16.82 -15.57
N ARG A 118 -12.98 -16.67 -16.77
CA ARG A 118 -13.06 -15.41 -17.49
C ARG A 118 -14.42 -15.26 -18.14
N THR A 119 -15.13 -14.22 -17.78
CA THR A 119 -16.41 -13.87 -18.42
C THR A 119 -16.18 -13.38 -19.85
N LYS A 120 -17.24 -13.34 -20.66
CA LYS A 120 -17.18 -12.75 -22.02
C LYS A 120 -16.72 -11.29 -22.03
N SER A 121 -16.87 -10.58 -20.92
CA SER A 121 -16.42 -9.19 -20.75
C SER A 121 -14.95 -9.06 -20.37
N GLY A 122 -14.24 -10.16 -20.12
CA GLY A 122 -12.86 -10.17 -19.63
C GLY A 122 -12.72 -10.17 -18.11
N ALA A 123 -13.79 -9.83 -17.37
CA ALA A 123 -13.81 -9.88 -15.90
C ALA A 123 -13.68 -11.31 -15.36
N LEU A 124 -13.08 -11.46 -14.17
CA LEU A 124 -12.94 -12.74 -13.48
C LEU A 124 -14.19 -13.02 -12.63
N ALA A 125 -14.72 -14.24 -12.74
CA ALA A 125 -15.79 -14.76 -11.90
C ALA A 125 -15.25 -15.95 -11.09
N PHE A 126 -15.37 -15.88 -9.77
CA PHE A 126 -14.97 -16.96 -8.86
C PHE A 126 -16.01 -18.08 -8.88
N GLU A 127 -15.55 -19.33 -8.95
CA GLU A 127 -16.43 -20.49 -8.75
C GLU A 127 -16.56 -20.81 -7.26
N GLU A 128 -17.78 -21.13 -6.83
CA GLU A 128 -17.99 -21.74 -5.52
C GLU A 128 -17.30 -23.11 -5.46
N HIS A 129 -16.81 -23.47 -4.28
CA HIS A 129 -16.05 -24.71 -4.10
C HIS A 129 -16.87 -25.94 -4.55
N SER A 130 -16.29 -26.72 -5.47
CA SER A 130 -16.79 -28.03 -5.86
C SER A 130 -15.74 -29.09 -5.54
N SER A 131 -16.11 -30.16 -4.85
CA SER A 131 -15.20 -31.27 -4.50
C SER A 131 -14.71 -32.08 -5.70
N ALA A 132 -15.20 -31.76 -6.91
CA ALA A 132 -14.73 -32.35 -8.14
C ALA A 132 -13.59 -31.50 -8.70
N PHE A 133 -12.36 -31.99 -8.54
CA PHE A 133 -11.24 -31.51 -9.35
C PHE A 133 -11.50 -31.98 -10.79
N SER A 134 -12.29 -31.22 -11.55
CA SER A 134 -12.57 -31.54 -12.95
C SER A 134 -11.35 -31.13 -13.78
N ASP A 135 -10.40 -32.05 -13.91
CA ASP A 135 -9.08 -31.88 -14.51
C ASP A 135 -9.06 -31.54 -16.02
N ALA A 136 -10.16 -31.04 -16.59
CA ALA A 136 -10.28 -30.90 -18.05
C ALA A 136 -11.19 -29.78 -18.54
N ASP A 137 -11.46 -28.74 -17.73
CA ASP A 137 -12.09 -27.52 -18.26
C ASP A 137 -10.99 -26.48 -18.57
N PRO A 138 -10.52 -26.37 -19.83
CA PRO A 138 -9.48 -25.42 -20.20
C PRO A 138 -9.93 -23.94 -20.08
N SER A 139 -11.20 -23.69 -19.78
CA SER A 139 -11.70 -22.35 -19.47
C SER A 139 -11.52 -21.93 -18.00
N LYS A 140 -11.09 -22.86 -17.13
CA LYS A 140 -10.80 -22.60 -15.72
C LYS A 140 -9.36 -22.17 -15.57
N GLU A 141 -9.18 -21.06 -14.86
CA GLU A 141 -7.88 -20.55 -14.43
C GLU A 141 -7.78 -20.75 -12.91
N TYR A 142 -6.56 -20.99 -12.41
CA TYR A 142 -6.30 -21.20 -10.98
C TYR A 142 -5.31 -20.15 -10.50
N TYR A 143 -5.58 -19.59 -9.33
CA TYR A 143 -4.75 -18.58 -8.70
C TYR A 143 -4.59 -18.88 -7.21
N CYS A 144 -3.46 -18.52 -6.63
CA CYS A 144 -3.32 -18.45 -5.17
C CYS A 144 -3.55 -17.01 -4.71
N ILE A 145 -4.23 -16.81 -3.58
CA ILE A 145 -4.33 -15.48 -2.97
C ILE A 145 -3.03 -15.17 -2.21
N SER A 146 -2.41 -14.04 -2.51
CA SER A 146 -1.09 -13.63 -1.99
C SER A 146 -0.94 -13.73 -0.48
N ALA A 147 -1.94 -13.29 0.30
CA ALA A 147 -1.86 -13.36 1.77
C ALA A 147 -1.64 -14.79 2.30
N PHE A 148 -2.20 -15.82 1.63
CA PHE A 148 -2.02 -17.21 2.05
C PHE A 148 -0.68 -17.78 1.59
N HIS A 149 -0.18 -17.36 0.41
CA HIS A 149 1.18 -17.69 0.00
C HIS A 149 2.23 -17.06 0.93
N GLN A 150 2.06 -15.77 1.29
CA GLN A 150 2.90 -15.09 2.28
C GLN A 150 2.91 -15.82 3.63
N MET A 151 1.73 -16.26 4.10
CA MET A 151 1.61 -17.03 5.34
C MET A 151 2.32 -18.39 5.26
N HIS A 152 2.19 -19.08 4.13
CA HIS A 152 2.88 -20.34 3.87
C HIS A 152 4.41 -20.16 3.90
N CYS A 153 4.93 -19.12 3.24
CA CYS A 153 6.36 -18.80 3.26
C CYS A 153 6.85 -18.48 4.68
N LEU A 154 6.09 -17.69 5.46
CA LEU A 154 6.45 -17.40 6.85
C LEU A 154 6.50 -18.67 7.71
N ALA A 155 5.56 -19.60 7.52
CA ALA A 155 5.57 -20.89 8.20
C ALA A 155 6.82 -21.71 7.84
N ILE A 156 7.19 -21.79 6.56
CA ILE A 156 8.42 -22.47 6.13
C ILE A 156 9.67 -21.84 6.77
N ILE A 157 9.77 -20.51 6.77
CA ILE A 157 10.89 -19.79 7.40
C ILE A 157 10.95 -20.13 8.89
N TYR A 158 9.81 -20.12 9.58
CA TYR A 158 9.74 -20.46 10.99
C TYR A 158 10.16 -21.92 11.26
N SER A 159 9.66 -22.88 10.48
CA SER A 159 10.13 -24.28 10.57
C SER A 159 11.64 -24.39 10.29
N ALA A 160 12.18 -23.71 9.28
CA ALA A 160 13.59 -23.78 8.94
C ALA A 160 14.50 -23.25 10.06
N ILE A 161 14.07 -22.19 10.76
CA ILE A 161 14.84 -21.61 11.86
C ILE A 161 14.79 -22.51 13.11
N PHE A 162 13.66 -23.16 13.41
CA PHE A 162 13.45 -23.84 14.70
C PHE A 162 13.35 -25.37 14.61
N SER A 163 13.48 -25.97 13.43
CA SER A 163 13.50 -27.44 13.29
C SER A 163 14.78 -28.05 13.88
N LYS A 164 14.62 -29.20 14.56
CA LYS A 164 15.71 -29.84 15.32
C LYS A 164 16.81 -30.45 14.44
N ASP A 165 16.55 -30.69 13.16
CA ASP A 165 17.49 -31.36 12.25
C ASP A 165 18.69 -30.51 11.83
N HIS A 166 18.77 -29.25 12.26
CA HIS A 166 19.92 -28.36 12.03
C HIS A 166 20.93 -28.40 13.20
N SER A 167 20.76 -29.31 14.16
CA SER A 167 21.57 -29.45 15.39
C SER A 167 23.05 -29.85 15.21
N GLY A 168 23.55 -29.93 13.97
CA GLY A 168 24.96 -30.26 13.68
C GLY A 168 25.91 -29.05 13.78
N HIS A 169 25.36 -27.83 13.72
CA HIS A 169 26.11 -26.64 14.03
C HIS A 169 25.75 -26.21 15.45
N HIS A 170 26.77 -25.85 16.23
CA HIS A 170 26.61 -25.07 17.45
C HIS A 170 26.00 -23.71 17.09
N HIS A 171 24.73 -23.72 16.71
CA HIS A 171 23.94 -22.52 16.56
C HIS A 171 23.92 -21.90 17.94
N ARG A 172 24.31 -20.62 18.01
CA ARG A 172 24.09 -19.78 19.17
C ARG A 172 22.74 -20.17 19.77
N ASP A 173 22.65 -20.33 21.08
CA ASP A 173 21.41 -20.54 21.84
C ASP A 173 20.39 -19.36 21.69
N ASP A 174 20.48 -18.62 20.60
CA ASP A 174 19.69 -17.49 20.15
C ASP A 174 18.56 -17.97 19.22
N HIS A 175 17.76 -18.90 19.73
CA HIS A 175 16.34 -18.87 19.45
C HIS A 175 15.72 -17.78 20.33
N SER A 176 16.22 -16.53 20.25
CA SER A 176 15.78 -15.47 21.15
C SER A 176 14.28 -15.28 21.07
N ASP A 177 13.70 -14.90 22.21
CA ASP A 177 12.32 -14.42 22.28
C ASP A 177 12.06 -13.32 21.24
N HIS A 178 13.10 -12.60 20.81
CA HIS A 178 13.05 -11.63 19.73
C HIS A 178 12.71 -12.26 18.37
N THR A 179 13.39 -13.34 17.96
CA THR A 179 13.09 -14.04 16.69
C THR A 179 11.65 -14.56 16.69
N LYS A 180 11.21 -15.19 17.79
CA LYS A 180 9.82 -15.65 17.93
C LYS A 180 8.82 -14.49 17.84
N HIS A 181 9.10 -13.40 18.54
CA HIS A 181 8.30 -12.18 18.47
C HIS A 181 8.23 -11.61 17.04
N CYS A 182 9.34 -11.57 16.31
CA CYS A 182 9.37 -11.12 14.92
C CYS A 182 8.51 -11.99 14.00
N ILE A 183 8.56 -13.32 14.16
CA ILE A 183 7.70 -14.23 13.41
C ILE A 183 6.22 -13.95 13.68
N ASP A 184 5.81 -13.81 14.94
CA ASP A 184 4.42 -13.50 15.28
C ASP A 184 4.00 -12.10 14.79
N TYR A 185 4.88 -11.11 14.88
CA TYR A 185 4.63 -9.76 14.36
C TYR A 185 4.43 -9.76 12.84
N LEU A 186 5.25 -10.49 12.09
CA LEU A 186 5.10 -10.63 10.64
C LEU A 186 3.82 -11.39 10.29
N ARG A 187 3.47 -12.45 11.02
CA ARG A 187 2.20 -13.18 10.87
C ARG A 187 1.01 -12.24 11.02
N GLN A 188 1.02 -11.40 12.05
CA GLN A 188 -0.03 -10.40 12.28
C GLN A 188 -0.06 -9.34 11.17
N SER A 189 1.12 -8.91 10.69
CA SER A 189 1.25 -7.95 9.59
C SER A 189 0.67 -8.46 8.28
N ILE A 190 0.93 -9.73 7.92
CA ILE A 190 0.34 -10.40 6.74
C ILE A 190 -1.19 -10.42 6.86
N MET A 191 -1.71 -10.85 8.01
CA MET A 191 -3.16 -10.87 8.24
C MET A 191 -3.79 -9.47 8.23
N CYS A 192 -3.08 -8.44 8.69
CA CYS A 192 -3.55 -7.06 8.68
C CYS A 192 -3.57 -6.46 7.27
N ALA A 193 -2.56 -6.77 6.45
CA ALA A 193 -2.49 -6.35 5.06
C ALA A 193 -3.57 -7.05 4.23
N SER A 194 -3.83 -8.34 4.50
CA SER A 194 -4.82 -9.16 3.78
C SER A 194 -4.72 -8.99 2.26
N ASP A 195 -3.50 -9.12 1.75
CA ASP A 195 -3.21 -8.94 0.33
C ASP A 195 -4.02 -9.93 -0.54
N ALA A 196 -5.03 -9.40 -1.21
CA ALA A 196 -6.00 -10.16 -2.00
C ALA A 196 -5.58 -10.31 -3.47
N THR A 197 -4.33 -9.99 -3.82
CA THR A 197 -3.80 -10.20 -5.16
C THR A 197 -3.88 -11.69 -5.54
N LEU A 198 -4.21 -11.93 -6.81
CA LEU A 198 -4.27 -13.26 -7.39
C LEU A 198 -2.92 -13.57 -8.06
N GLU A 199 -2.24 -14.58 -7.55
CA GLU A 199 -0.96 -15.05 -8.07
C GLU A 199 -1.19 -16.22 -9.03
N GLY A 200 -0.73 -16.03 -10.28
CA GLY A 200 -0.77 -17.10 -11.27
C GLY A 200 0.14 -18.26 -10.91
N LEU A 201 -0.19 -19.45 -11.40
CA LEU A 201 0.70 -20.61 -11.28
C LEU A 201 2.04 -20.31 -11.95
N ALA A 202 3.13 -20.76 -11.32
CA ALA A 202 4.47 -20.64 -11.89
C ALA A 202 4.56 -21.39 -13.22
N ASP A 203 5.11 -20.74 -14.24
CA ASP A 203 5.37 -21.32 -15.57
C ASP A 203 6.87 -21.69 -15.67
N ASP A 204 7.32 -22.55 -14.76
CA ASP A 204 8.72 -22.98 -14.65
C ASP A 204 9.00 -24.36 -15.30
N GLY A 205 7.98 -24.92 -15.98
CA GLY A 205 8.05 -26.26 -16.57
C GLY A 205 8.07 -27.41 -15.55
N SER A 206 7.87 -27.12 -14.26
CA SER A 206 7.77 -28.11 -13.19
C SER A 206 6.40 -28.80 -13.21
N PRO A 207 6.32 -30.11 -12.91
CA PRO A 207 5.05 -30.81 -12.70
C PRO A 207 4.35 -30.37 -11.40
N VAL A 208 4.99 -29.56 -10.56
CA VAL A 208 4.42 -29.05 -9.31
C VAL A 208 3.74 -27.71 -9.59
N THR A 209 2.41 -27.69 -9.50
CA THR A 209 1.57 -26.48 -9.59
C THR A 209 1.74 -25.60 -8.33
N GLY A 210 2.84 -24.86 -8.27
CA GLY A 210 3.11 -23.86 -7.24
C GLY A 210 2.83 -22.43 -7.72
N VAL A 211 2.94 -21.48 -6.80
CA VAL A 211 3.03 -20.05 -7.10
C VAL A 211 4.38 -19.54 -6.60
N ASP A 212 4.99 -18.61 -7.32
CA ASP A 212 6.28 -18.01 -6.94
C ASP A 212 6.13 -16.54 -6.49
N GLY A 213 4.93 -15.97 -6.66
CA GLY A 213 4.60 -14.58 -6.34
C GLY A 213 5.10 -13.56 -7.36
N TRP A 214 5.86 -13.96 -8.37
CA TRP A 214 6.48 -13.03 -9.32
C TRP A 214 5.52 -12.61 -10.42
N ASN A 215 5.75 -11.42 -10.99
CA ASN A 215 4.97 -10.89 -12.11
C ASN A 215 3.45 -10.74 -11.82
N ASN A 216 3.08 -10.58 -10.55
CA ASN A 216 1.72 -10.25 -10.12
C ASN A 216 1.67 -8.81 -9.61
N THR A 217 0.62 -8.07 -9.97
CA THR A 217 0.46 -6.68 -9.52
C THR A 217 -0.22 -6.64 -8.15
N HIS A 218 0.47 -6.07 -7.16
CA HIS A 218 -0.04 -5.86 -5.81
C HIS A 218 -0.57 -4.44 -5.62
N GLN A 219 -1.51 -4.28 -4.69
CA GLN A 219 -2.02 -2.98 -4.28
C GLN A 219 -1.47 -2.60 -2.91
N CYS A 220 -0.31 -1.96 -2.94
CA CYS A 220 0.39 -1.54 -1.73
C CYS A 220 0.05 -0.10 -1.35
N ARG A 221 0.29 0.24 -0.08
CA ARG A 221 0.49 1.65 0.27
C ARG A 221 1.79 2.12 -0.36
N ASP A 222 1.81 3.37 -0.80
CA ASP A 222 2.99 3.95 -1.44
C ASP A 222 4.17 3.97 -0.45
N TRP A 223 5.17 3.13 -0.73
CA TRP A 223 6.32 2.94 0.16
C TRP A 223 7.17 4.19 0.20
N ASP A 224 7.41 4.83 -0.94
CA ASP A 224 8.28 6.00 -1.04
C ASP A 224 7.67 7.19 -0.29
N SER A 225 6.36 7.42 -0.40
CA SER A 225 5.68 8.44 0.42
C SER A 225 5.79 8.17 1.92
N LEU A 226 5.66 6.90 2.33
CA LEU A 226 5.82 6.52 3.74
C LEU A 226 7.27 6.71 4.21
N TYR A 227 8.23 6.31 3.39
CA TYR A 227 9.66 6.47 3.63
C TYR A 227 10.03 7.95 3.76
N ASP A 228 9.57 8.80 2.84
CA ASP A 228 9.81 10.24 2.87
C ASP A 228 9.16 10.92 4.07
N PHE A 229 7.97 10.46 4.47
CA PHE A 229 7.34 10.91 5.70
C PHE A 229 8.21 10.54 6.91
N ALA A 230 8.59 9.28 7.06
CA ALA A 230 9.40 8.81 8.18
C ALA A 230 10.76 9.53 8.23
N SER A 231 11.41 9.68 7.08
CA SER A 231 12.72 10.33 6.95
C SER A 231 12.69 11.79 7.39
N ARG A 232 11.63 12.54 7.04
CA ARG A 232 11.46 13.95 7.47
C ARG A 232 11.15 14.10 8.96
N HIS A 233 10.58 13.08 9.58
CA HIS A 233 10.16 13.09 10.98
C HIS A 233 10.98 12.14 11.86
N ARG A 234 12.16 11.74 11.39
CA ARG A 234 13.04 10.81 12.11
C ARG A 234 13.46 11.37 13.46
N MET A 235 13.54 10.51 14.46
CA MET A 235 13.98 10.86 15.81
C MET A 235 15.51 11.00 15.90
N LEU A 236 16.24 10.18 15.14
CA LEU A 236 17.70 10.09 15.11
C LEU A 236 18.18 10.02 13.65
N ASP A 237 19.46 10.36 13.43
CA ASP A 237 20.11 10.28 12.11
C ASP A 237 20.82 8.93 11.85
N SER A 238 20.68 7.96 12.76
CA SER A 238 21.21 6.60 12.56
C SER A 238 20.47 5.85 11.45
N ASP A 239 21.22 5.07 10.68
CA ASP A 239 20.72 4.21 9.60
C ASP A 239 20.88 2.71 9.94
N GLY A 240 20.31 1.84 9.09
CA GLY A 240 20.38 0.39 9.22
C GLY A 240 19.13 -0.29 9.81
N ILE A 241 19.04 -1.60 9.61
CA ILE A 241 17.95 -2.46 10.12
C ILE A 241 18.29 -3.04 11.51
N VAL A 242 19.57 -3.23 11.80
CA VAL A 242 20.13 -3.75 13.06
C VAL A 242 21.46 -3.08 13.38
#